data_AF-A0A2M8IY02-F1
#
_entry.id   AF-A0A2M8IY02-F1
#
_cell.length_a   1.000
_cell.length_b   1.000
_cell.length_c   1.000
_cell.angle_alpha   90.00
_cell.angle_beta   90.00
_cell.angle_gamma   90.00
#
_symmetry.space_group_name_H-M   'P 1'
#
loop_
_entity.id
_entity.type
_entity.pdbx_description
1 polymer ?
#
loop_
_entity_poly.entity_id
_entity_poly.type
_entity_poly.pdbx_seq_one_letter_code
_entity_poly.pdbx_strand_id
1 'polypeptide(L)'
;MVISTLADGLIRGADRLGDAVSGRLFEPVIRLGVTGLARSGKTVFITSLVANLIDRGRMAGLAAAQEGRISAAYLQPQPDDTVPRFDYETHIAALTGAEPHWPDSTRAISELRLSLRVRPTGLLAGLQGPRVLHLDIVDYPGEWLLDLTLLEKSYAEWSAETLARISGRGEAAEFLALAQAEAADAELAEPRAQALAAAFTAYLVAAR
;
A
#
# COMPACT_ATOMS: atom_id res chain seq x y z
N MET A 1 49.05 -20.46 13.34
CA MET A 1 48.09 -20.54 12.21
C MET A 1 47.53 -21.97 12.12
N VAL A 2 46.77 -22.42 13.13
CA VAL A 2 46.02 -23.72 13.14
C VAL A 2 44.85 -23.67 14.15
N ILE A 3 44.90 -22.79 15.16
CA ILE A 3 43.85 -22.67 16.20
C ILE A 3 42.62 -21.86 15.73
N SER A 4 42.78 -20.93 14.78
CA SER A 4 41.66 -20.12 14.27
C SER A 4 40.68 -20.91 13.38
N THR A 5 41.14 -21.94 12.67
CA THR A 5 40.30 -22.71 11.74
C THR A 5 39.40 -23.73 12.41
N LEU A 6 39.71 -24.15 13.65
CA LEU A 6 38.83 -25.02 14.45
C LEU A 6 37.67 -24.25 15.10
N ALA A 7 37.87 -22.96 15.42
CA ALA A 7 36.81 -22.09 15.93
C ALA A 7 35.78 -21.72 14.83
N ASP A 8 36.24 -21.47 13.61
CA ASP A 8 35.36 -21.13 12.47
C ASP A 8 34.52 -22.30 11.94
N GLY A 9 34.91 -23.53 12.27
CA GLY A 9 34.15 -24.75 11.92
C GLY A 9 32.99 -25.05 12.88
N LEU A 10 33.14 -24.70 14.16
CA LEU A 10 32.10 -24.91 15.18
C LEU A 10 30.97 -23.87 15.10
N ILE A 11 31.30 -22.63 14.73
CA ILE A 11 30.31 -21.54 14.62
C ILE A 11 29.36 -21.77 13.44
N ARG A 12 29.86 -22.25 12.29
CA ARG A 12 29.03 -22.53 11.10
C ARG A 12 28.17 -23.79 11.21
N GLY A 13 28.44 -24.65 12.20
CA GLY A 13 27.60 -25.81 12.53
C GLY A 13 26.39 -25.44 13.39
N ALA A 14 26.52 -24.43 14.26
CA ALA A 14 25.45 -23.94 15.12
C ALA A 14 24.39 -23.15 14.33
N ASP A 15 24.80 -22.35 13.33
CA ASP A 15 23.87 -21.59 12.49
C ASP A 15 22.91 -22.49 11.71
N ARG A 16 23.36 -23.67 11.25
CA ARG A 16 22.51 -24.63 10.53
C ARG A 16 21.54 -25.40 11.43
N LEU A 17 21.80 -25.45 12.75
CA LEU A 17 20.87 -26.02 13.73
C LEU A 17 19.88 -24.97 14.26
N GLY A 18 20.25 -23.68 14.24
CA GLY A 18 19.34 -22.56 14.52
C GLY A 18 18.23 -22.41 13.48
N ASP A 19 18.56 -22.57 12.20
CA ASP A 19 17.60 -22.44 11.09
C ASP A 19 16.54 -23.57 11.04
N ALA A 20 16.86 -24.76 11.55
CA ALA A 20 15.90 -25.87 11.62
C ALA A 20 14.88 -25.73 12.78
N VAL A 21 15.19 -24.90 13.80
CA VAL A 21 14.33 -24.67 14.97
C VAL A 21 13.59 -23.32 14.87
N SER A 22 14.09 -22.35 14.11
CA SER A 22 13.51 -21.01 13.96
C SER A 22 12.25 -20.96 13.06
N GLY A 23 12.10 -21.87 12.09
CA GLY A 23 10.94 -21.89 11.18
C GLY A 23 9.57 -22.21 11.84
N ARG A 24 9.56 -22.52 13.14
CA ARG A 24 8.33 -22.65 13.97
C ARG A 24 8.02 -21.41 14.82
N LEU A 25 8.97 -20.48 14.98
CA LEU A 25 8.86 -19.29 15.81
C LEU A 25 8.58 -18.01 15.00
N PHE A 26 8.77 -18.04 13.69
CA PHE A 26 8.37 -16.93 12.81
C PHE A 26 6.95 -17.14 12.29
N GLU A 27 6.03 -16.32 12.79
CA GLU A 27 4.71 -16.17 12.19
C GLU A 27 4.90 -15.51 10.81
N PRO A 28 4.60 -16.20 9.69
CA PRO A 28 4.80 -15.62 8.36
C PRO A 28 3.99 -14.34 8.18
N VAL A 29 4.59 -13.37 7.48
CA VAL A 29 3.95 -12.10 7.12
C VAL A 29 3.89 -11.98 5.61
N ILE A 30 2.70 -11.74 5.07
CA ILE A 30 2.47 -11.37 3.68
C ILE A 30 2.09 -9.91 3.65
N ARG A 31 2.83 -9.09 2.89
CA ARG A 31 2.50 -7.69 2.66
C ARG A 31 1.82 -7.53 1.31
N LEU A 32 0.58 -7.02 1.31
CA LEU A 32 -0.24 -6.79 0.15
C LEU A 32 -0.39 -5.28 -0.05
N GLY A 33 0.28 -4.75 -1.08
CA GLY A 33 0.03 -3.39 -1.54
C GLY A 33 -1.26 -3.33 -2.37
N VAL A 34 -2.17 -2.45 -2.01
CA VAL A 34 -3.41 -2.18 -2.75
C VAL A 34 -3.35 -0.76 -3.27
N THR A 35 -3.48 -0.62 -4.59
CA THR A 35 -3.37 0.66 -5.26
C THR A 35 -4.30 0.77 -6.46
N GLY A 36 -4.37 1.96 -7.05
CA GLY A 36 -5.31 2.34 -8.09
C GLY A 36 -5.64 3.82 -8.01
N LEU A 37 -6.08 4.39 -9.13
CA LEU A 37 -6.45 5.80 -9.24
C LEU A 37 -7.55 6.19 -8.24
N ALA A 38 -7.70 7.47 -7.95
CA ALA A 38 -8.79 7.98 -7.14
C ALA A 38 -10.14 7.42 -7.59
N ARG A 39 -10.97 7.00 -6.63
CA ARG A 39 -12.29 6.38 -6.85
C ARG A 39 -12.28 5.04 -7.59
N SER A 40 -11.15 4.34 -7.67
CA SER A 40 -11.09 2.97 -8.23
C SER A 40 -11.70 1.88 -7.32
N GLY A 41 -12.17 2.23 -6.12
CA GLY A 41 -12.81 1.31 -5.18
C GLY A 41 -11.87 0.61 -4.20
N LYS A 42 -10.63 1.07 -4.01
CA LYS A 42 -9.65 0.49 -3.06
C LYS A 42 -10.22 0.28 -1.66
N THR A 43 -10.84 1.31 -1.09
CA THR A 43 -11.43 1.28 0.26
C THR A 43 -12.51 0.21 0.37
N VAL A 44 -13.39 0.12 -0.62
CA VAL A 44 -14.46 -0.89 -0.67
C VAL A 44 -13.89 -2.29 -0.83
N PHE A 45 -12.87 -2.45 -1.69
CA PHE A 45 -12.17 -3.72 -1.91
C PHE A 45 -11.54 -4.24 -0.62
N ILE A 46 -10.73 -3.42 0.06
CA ILE A 46 -10.05 -3.80 1.31
C ILE A 46 -11.08 -4.14 2.39
N THR A 47 -12.08 -3.29 2.58
CA THR A 47 -13.15 -3.52 3.57
C THR A 47 -13.86 -4.84 3.30
N SER A 48 -14.25 -5.11 2.05
CA SER A 48 -14.92 -6.34 1.67
C SER A 48 -14.03 -7.57 1.83
N LEU A 49 -12.74 -7.46 1.47
CA LEU A 49 -11.76 -8.53 1.63
C LEU A 49 -11.60 -8.93 3.11
N VAL A 50 -11.39 -7.94 3.97
CA VAL A 50 -11.23 -8.13 5.41
C VAL A 50 -12.49 -8.73 6.03
N ALA A 51 -13.67 -8.18 5.73
CA ALA A 51 -14.95 -8.70 6.21
C ALA A 51 -15.16 -10.17 5.81
N ASN A 52 -14.91 -10.51 4.54
CA ASN A 52 -15.04 -11.88 4.06
C ASN A 52 -13.99 -12.84 4.63
N LEU A 53 -12.80 -12.38 5.02
CA LEU A 53 -11.81 -13.21 5.71
C LEU A 53 -12.15 -13.42 7.19
N ILE A 54 -12.80 -12.45 7.84
CA ILE A 54 -13.25 -12.54 9.23
C ILE A 54 -14.45 -13.47 9.36
N ASP A 55 -15.47 -13.35 8.50
CA ASP A 55 -16.69 -14.16 8.59
C ASP A 55 -16.66 -15.42 7.71
N ARG A 56 -15.78 -15.47 6.70
CA ARG A 56 -15.49 -16.63 5.82
C ARG A 56 -16.69 -17.19 5.05
N GLY A 57 -17.87 -16.56 5.13
CA GLY A 57 -19.12 -17.12 4.61
C GLY A 57 -19.21 -17.25 3.08
N ARG A 58 -18.35 -16.55 2.30
CA ARG A 58 -18.42 -16.52 0.82
C ARG A 58 -17.07 -16.74 0.12
N MET A 59 -16.08 -17.27 0.82
CA MET A 59 -14.71 -17.42 0.29
C MET A 59 -14.51 -18.73 -0.50
N ALA A 60 -15.39 -19.03 -1.47
CA ALA A 60 -15.31 -20.25 -2.28
C ALA A 60 -14.03 -20.31 -3.13
N GLY A 61 -13.47 -19.18 -3.55
CA GLY A 61 -12.17 -19.16 -4.26
C GLY A 61 -10.96 -19.49 -3.38
N LEU A 62 -11.11 -19.50 -2.05
CA LEU A 62 -10.02 -19.70 -1.11
C LEU A 62 -10.03 -21.14 -0.59
N ALA A 63 -9.18 -22.00 -1.14
CA ALA A 63 -9.09 -23.42 -0.77
C ALA A 63 -8.96 -23.63 0.75
N ALA A 64 -8.19 -22.79 1.44
CA ALA A 64 -8.03 -22.87 2.90
C ALA A 64 -9.33 -22.58 3.67
N ALA A 65 -10.21 -21.73 3.15
CA ALA A 65 -11.53 -21.49 3.72
C ALA A 65 -12.48 -22.67 3.40
N GLN A 66 -12.52 -23.13 2.16
CA GLN A 66 -13.34 -24.27 1.74
C GLN A 66 -13.02 -25.55 2.52
N GLU A 67 -11.73 -25.82 2.78
CA GLU A 67 -11.27 -26.97 3.54
C GLU A 67 -11.38 -26.78 5.06
N GLY A 68 -11.95 -25.66 5.52
CA GLY A 68 -12.10 -25.33 6.95
C GLY A 68 -10.76 -25.21 7.69
N ARG A 69 -9.66 -24.90 6.99
CA ARG A 69 -8.32 -24.82 7.59
C ARG A 69 -8.09 -23.51 8.31
N ILE A 70 -8.78 -22.45 7.95
CA ILE A 70 -8.73 -21.17 8.67
C ILE A 70 -9.59 -21.29 9.92
N SER A 71 -8.94 -21.44 11.07
CA SER A 71 -9.59 -21.64 12.37
C SER A 71 -9.97 -20.35 13.09
N ALA A 72 -9.30 -19.24 12.75
CA ALA A 72 -9.63 -17.90 13.24
C ALA A 72 -9.09 -16.85 12.27
N ALA A 73 -9.75 -15.70 12.23
CA ALA A 73 -9.27 -14.49 11.58
C ALA A 73 -9.63 -13.29 12.46
N TYR A 74 -8.68 -12.41 12.76
CA TYR A 74 -8.88 -11.29 13.65
C TYR A 74 -7.92 -10.15 13.31
N LEU A 75 -8.33 -8.92 13.61
CA LEU A 75 -7.49 -7.75 13.46
C LEU A 75 -6.46 -7.69 14.59
N GLN A 76 -5.25 -7.30 14.26
CA GLN A 76 -4.21 -6.96 15.22
C GLN A 76 -3.78 -5.51 15.04
N PRO A 77 -3.14 -4.91 16.07
CA PRO A 77 -2.39 -3.69 15.88
C PRO A 77 -1.46 -3.83 14.67
N GLN A 78 -1.40 -2.76 13.89
CA GLN A 78 -0.55 -2.69 12.72
C GLN A 78 0.94 -2.63 13.13
N PRO A 79 1.86 -3.02 12.23
CA PRO A 79 3.28 -3.06 12.56
C PRO A 79 3.94 -1.68 12.65
N ASP A 80 3.44 -0.66 11.95
CA ASP A 80 4.02 0.67 11.88
C ASP A 80 3.06 1.73 12.42
N ASP A 81 3.35 2.22 13.63
CA ASP A 81 2.58 3.27 14.30
C ASP A 81 2.75 4.65 13.63
N THR A 82 3.69 4.80 12.69
CA THR A 82 3.89 6.05 11.94
C THR A 82 2.99 6.15 10.72
N VAL A 83 2.43 5.02 10.26
CA VAL A 83 1.47 4.97 9.15
C VAL A 83 0.04 5.03 9.73
N PRO A 84 -0.88 5.82 9.18
CA PRO A 84 -2.27 5.80 9.64
C PRO A 84 -2.91 4.41 9.53
N ARG A 85 -3.72 4.03 10.52
CA ARG A 85 -4.52 2.80 10.46
C ARG A 85 -5.61 2.91 9.40
N PHE A 86 -5.83 1.84 8.63
CA PHE A 86 -7.02 1.72 7.80
C PHE A 86 -8.27 1.60 8.68
N ASP A 87 -9.21 2.52 8.54
CA ASP A 87 -10.40 2.64 9.38
C ASP A 87 -11.50 1.61 9.00
N TYR A 88 -11.16 0.33 9.15
CA TYR A 88 -12.02 -0.79 8.77
C TYR A 88 -13.40 -0.71 9.44
N GLU A 89 -13.46 -0.40 10.72
CA GLU A 89 -14.69 -0.38 11.51
C GLU A 89 -15.68 0.66 10.99
N THR A 90 -15.21 1.88 10.71
CA THR A 90 -16.05 2.92 10.11
C THR A 90 -16.51 2.52 8.71
N HIS A 91 -15.61 1.98 7.88
CA HIS A 91 -15.94 1.59 6.51
C HIS A 91 -16.96 0.45 6.45
N ILE A 92 -16.85 -0.57 7.30
CA ILE A 92 -17.84 -1.66 7.32
C ILE A 92 -19.18 -1.18 7.88
N ALA A 93 -19.17 -0.28 8.87
CA ALA A 93 -20.39 0.33 9.40
C ALA A 93 -21.11 1.18 8.34
N ALA A 94 -20.39 1.94 7.52
CA ALA A 94 -20.96 2.68 6.39
C ALA A 94 -21.68 1.76 5.39
N LEU A 95 -21.13 0.56 5.14
CA LEU A 95 -21.69 -0.39 4.19
C LEU A 95 -22.85 -1.24 4.74
N THR A 96 -22.90 -1.45 6.06
CA THR A 96 -23.82 -2.40 6.72
C THR A 96 -24.79 -1.75 7.70
N GLY A 97 -24.66 -0.44 7.92
CA GLY A 97 -25.48 0.34 8.85
C GLY A 97 -26.92 0.53 8.38
N ALA A 98 -27.69 1.29 9.17
CA ALA A 98 -29.12 1.55 8.90
C ALA A 98 -29.35 2.38 7.63
N GLU A 99 -28.41 3.26 7.29
CA GLU A 99 -28.40 4.04 6.05
C GLU A 99 -27.12 3.72 5.26
N PRO A 100 -27.09 2.63 4.48
CA PRO A 100 -25.90 2.20 3.78
C PRO A 100 -25.41 3.23 2.75
N HIS A 101 -24.12 3.54 2.80
CA HIS A 101 -23.46 4.40 1.81
C HIS A 101 -22.03 3.93 1.53
N TRP A 102 -21.47 4.39 0.41
CA TRP A 102 -20.07 4.12 0.11
C TRP A 102 -19.17 4.92 1.07
N PRO A 103 -18.11 4.30 1.63
CA PRO A 103 -17.16 5.00 2.48
C PRO A 103 -16.37 6.03 1.68
N ASP A 104 -15.87 7.05 2.39
CA ASP A 104 -15.02 8.07 1.80
C ASP A 104 -13.72 7.47 1.23
N SER A 105 -13.22 8.06 0.15
CA SER A 105 -11.93 7.65 -0.42
C SER A 105 -10.80 8.04 0.53
N THR A 106 -9.92 7.08 0.80
CA THR A 106 -8.64 7.30 1.49
C THR A 106 -7.77 8.27 0.67
N ARG A 107 -7.32 9.36 1.31
CA ARG A 107 -6.49 10.41 0.69
C ARG A 107 -5.00 10.27 1.00
N ALA A 108 -4.65 9.38 1.92
CA ALA A 108 -3.30 9.14 2.39
C ALA A 108 -3.02 7.63 2.46
N ILE A 109 -1.75 7.27 2.60
CA ILE A 109 -1.34 5.89 2.87
C ILE A 109 -1.98 5.42 4.18
N SER A 110 -2.43 4.18 4.21
CA SER A 110 -2.93 3.54 5.44
C SER A 110 -2.65 2.04 5.46
N GLU A 111 -2.60 1.45 6.65
CA GLU A 111 -2.31 0.03 6.81
C GLU A 111 -3.23 -0.70 7.78
N LEU A 112 -3.36 -2.02 7.58
CA LEU A 112 -4.11 -2.92 8.44
C LEU A 112 -3.39 -4.26 8.55
N ARG A 113 -3.34 -4.82 9.76
CA ARG A 113 -2.92 -6.20 9.97
C ARG A 113 -4.11 -7.11 10.25
N LEU A 114 -4.28 -8.12 9.40
CA LEU A 114 -5.21 -9.22 9.61
C LEU A 114 -4.43 -10.49 9.92
N SER A 115 -4.73 -11.14 11.03
CA SER A 115 -4.07 -12.37 11.46
C SER A 115 -4.98 -13.57 11.26
N LEU A 116 -4.48 -14.59 10.57
CA LEU A 116 -5.18 -15.81 10.20
C LEU A 116 -4.54 -17.00 10.90
N ARG A 117 -5.29 -17.73 11.72
CA ARG A 117 -4.81 -18.99 12.31
C ARG A 117 -5.17 -20.15 11.40
N VAL A 118 -4.19 -20.65 10.65
CA VAL A 118 -4.39 -21.60 9.55
C VAL A 118 -3.77 -22.96 9.88
N ARG A 119 -4.52 -24.03 9.64
CA ARG A 119 -4.00 -25.41 9.71
C ARG A 119 -3.11 -25.71 8.49
N PRO A 120 -1.91 -26.27 8.69
CA PRO A 120 -1.03 -26.65 7.59
C PRO A 120 -1.63 -27.80 6.76
N THR A 121 -1.09 -28.02 5.57
CA THR A 121 -1.47 -29.10 4.65
C THR A 121 -0.40 -30.20 4.62
N GLY A 122 -0.77 -31.39 4.12
CA GLY A 122 0.16 -32.51 3.92
C GLY A 122 0.14 -33.56 5.04
N LEU A 123 0.91 -34.64 4.84
CA LEU A 123 0.89 -35.85 5.69
C LEU A 123 1.22 -35.59 7.16
N LEU A 124 1.97 -34.52 7.47
CA LEU A 124 2.37 -34.14 8.82
C LEU A 124 1.50 -33.03 9.44
N ALA A 125 0.40 -32.62 8.78
CA ALA A 125 -0.42 -31.51 9.22
C ALA A 125 -0.96 -31.68 10.66
N GLY A 126 -1.33 -32.91 11.04
CA GLY A 126 -1.81 -33.23 12.38
C GLY A 126 -0.75 -33.06 13.49
N LEU A 127 0.55 -33.09 13.14
CA LEU A 127 1.65 -32.97 14.09
C LEU A 127 2.15 -31.53 14.25
N GLN A 128 1.91 -30.66 13.26
CA GLN A 128 2.48 -29.30 13.23
C GLN A 128 1.60 -28.23 13.89
N GLY A 129 0.34 -28.53 14.21
CA GLY A 129 -0.60 -27.59 14.81
C GLY A 129 -0.95 -26.40 13.90
N PRO A 130 -1.98 -25.59 14.24
CA PRO A 130 -2.28 -24.35 13.51
C PRO A 130 -1.16 -23.32 13.67
N ARG A 131 -0.89 -22.55 12.60
CA ARG A 131 0.06 -21.44 12.61
C ARG A 131 -0.65 -20.11 12.34
N VAL A 132 -0.14 -19.03 12.90
CA VAL A 132 -0.63 -17.68 12.59
C VAL A 132 0.09 -17.17 11.35
N LEU A 133 -0.69 -16.65 10.40
CA LEU A 133 -0.24 -15.94 9.21
C LEU A 133 -0.74 -14.51 9.31
N HIS A 134 0.16 -13.53 9.23
CA HIS A 134 -0.21 -12.12 9.16
C HIS A 134 -0.33 -11.68 7.72
N LEU A 135 -1.40 -10.96 7.42
CA LEU A 135 -1.63 -10.26 6.18
C LEU A 135 -1.62 -8.75 6.48
N ASP A 136 -0.55 -8.08 6.08
CA ASP A 136 -0.41 -6.63 6.16
C ASP A 136 -0.93 -6.03 4.86
N ILE A 137 -2.05 -5.33 4.91
CA ILE A 137 -2.66 -4.67 3.76
C ILE A 137 -2.29 -3.20 3.83
N VAL A 138 -1.63 -2.69 2.78
CA VAL A 138 -1.21 -1.28 2.67
C VAL A 138 -1.99 -0.64 1.53
N ASP A 139 -2.84 0.34 1.84
CA ASP A 139 -3.57 1.16 0.86
C ASP A 139 -2.76 2.42 0.56
N TYR A 140 -2.48 2.70 -0.71
CA TYR A 140 -1.80 3.93 -1.12
C TYR A 140 -2.32 4.47 -2.46
N PRO A 141 -2.27 5.80 -2.68
CA PRO A 141 -2.74 6.42 -3.92
C PRO A 141 -1.96 5.92 -5.15
N GLY A 142 -2.66 5.46 -6.18
CA GLY A 142 -2.02 4.98 -7.41
C GLY A 142 -1.40 6.09 -8.25
N GLU A 143 -1.83 7.33 -8.06
CA GLU A 143 -1.24 8.50 -8.69
C GLU A 143 0.26 8.65 -8.36
N TRP A 144 0.72 8.16 -7.21
CA TRP A 144 2.14 8.18 -6.84
C TRP A 144 3.01 7.32 -7.76
N LEU A 145 2.43 6.29 -8.38
CA LEU A 145 3.16 5.47 -9.34
C LEU A 145 3.41 6.21 -10.67
N LEU A 146 2.63 7.25 -10.97
CA LEU A 146 2.83 8.06 -12.18
C LEU A 146 4.11 8.90 -12.07
N ASP A 147 4.45 9.32 -10.85
CA ASP A 147 5.64 10.11 -10.57
C ASP A 147 6.94 9.29 -10.67
N LEU A 148 6.86 7.95 -10.71
CA LEU A 148 8.04 7.11 -10.97
C LEU A 148 8.70 7.44 -12.32
N THR A 149 7.91 7.89 -13.30
CA THR A 149 8.43 8.32 -14.61
C THR A 149 9.31 9.57 -14.53
N LEU A 150 9.24 10.32 -13.42
CA LEU A 150 10.07 11.51 -13.20
C LEU A 150 11.50 11.14 -12.78
N LEU A 151 11.74 9.93 -12.28
CA LEU A 151 13.09 9.49 -11.87
C LEU A 151 14.08 9.48 -13.04
N GLU A 152 13.57 9.35 -14.26
CA GLU A 152 14.37 9.27 -15.48
C GLU A 152 14.46 10.61 -16.23
N LYS A 153 13.90 11.70 -15.66
CA LYS A 153 13.78 13.00 -16.34
C LYS A 153 14.40 14.11 -15.53
N SER A 154 15.09 15.01 -16.23
CA SER A 154 15.42 16.32 -15.67
C SER A 154 14.17 17.20 -15.58
N TYR A 155 14.22 18.22 -14.71
CA TYR A 155 13.16 19.22 -14.62
C TYR A 155 12.87 19.91 -15.96
N ALA A 156 13.91 20.18 -16.75
CA ALA A 156 13.78 20.84 -18.06
C ALA A 156 13.01 19.96 -19.06
N GLU A 157 13.32 18.66 -19.13
CA GLU A 157 12.63 17.71 -20.01
C GLU A 157 11.17 17.56 -19.62
N TRP A 158 10.89 17.32 -18.32
CA TRP A 158 9.52 17.21 -17.83
C TRP A 158 8.70 18.47 -18.06
N SER A 159 9.30 19.66 -17.86
CA SER A 159 8.63 20.94 -18.08
C SER A 159 8.27 21.14 -19.54
N ALA A 160 9.20 20.87 -20.46
CA ALA A 160 8.96 21.01 -21.90
C ALA A 160 7.84 20.09 -22.39
N GLU A 161 7.87 18.81 -22.00
CA GLU A 161 6.83 17.85 -22.35
C GLU A 161 5.47 18.22 -21.76
N THR A 162 5.44 18.67 -20.50
CA THR A 162 4.20 19.08 -19.82
C THR A 162 3.59 20.29 -20.51
N LEU A 163 4.38 21.34 -20.78
CA LEU A 163 3.91 22.54 -21.47
C LEU A 163 3.40 22.22 -22.88
N ALA A 164 4.11 21.36 -23.62
CA ALA A 164 3.66 20.91 -24.93
C ALA A 164 2.30 20.19 -24.84
N ARG A 165 2.14 19.27 -23.87
CA ARG A 165 0.92 18.47 -23.67
C ARG A 165 -0.30 19.32 -23.30
N ILE A 166 -0.12 20.39 -22.55
CA ILE A 166 -1.25 21.22 -22.06
C ILE A 166 -1.56 22.42 -22.96
N SER A 167 -0.70 22.73 -23.93
CA SER A 167 -0.81 23.93 -24.80
C SER A 167 -2.19 24.13 -25.47
N GLY A 168 -2.89 23.03 -25.80
CA GLY A 168 -4.22 23.06 -26.41
C GLY A 168 -5.41 22.89 -25.45
N ARG A 169 -5.16 22.81 -24.14
CA ARG A 169 -6.21 22.60 -23.13
C ARG A 169 -6.75 23.94 -22.65
N GLY A 170 -8.04 24.18 -22.84
CA GLY A 170 -8.69 25.43 -22.41
C GLY A 170 -8.59 25.65 -20.90
N GLU A 171 -8.64 24.55 -20.13
CA GLU A 171 -8.50 24.54 -18.68
C GLU A 171 -7.10 24.99 -18.20
N ALA A 172 -6.08 24.91 -19.06
CA ALA A 172 -4.72 25.32 -18.76
C ALA A 172 -4.42 26.79 -19.11
N ALA A 173 -5.37 27.52 -19.69
CA ALA A 173 -5.12 28.85 -20.27
C ALA A 173 -4.58 29.86 -19.25
N GLU A 174 -5.12 29.87 -18.03
CA GLU A 174 -4.66 30.77 -16.95
C GLU A 174 -3.20 30.48 -16.57
N PHE A 175 -2.86 29.21 -16.32
CA PHE A 175 -1.50 28.81 -16.00
C PHE A 175 -0.53 29.13 -17.15
N LEU A 176 -0.92 28.84 -18.40
CA LEU A 176 -0.08 29.11 -19.57
C LEU A 176 0.19 30.60 -19.75
N ALA A 177 -0.82 31.45 -19.54
CA ALA A 177 -0.67 32.91 -19.61
C ALA A 177 0.27 33.42 -18.52
N LEU A 178 0.13 32.93 -17.28
CA LEU A 178 1.04 33.27 -16.19
C LEU A 178 2.47 32.81 -16.48
N ALA A 179 2.65 31.55 -16.87
CA ALA A 179 3.97 30.98 -17.16
C ALA A 179 4.69 31.71 -18.31
N GLN A 180 3.97 32.18 -19.33
CA GLN A 180 4.54 32.97 -20.44
C GLN A 180 4.95 34.39 -20.03
N ALA A 181 4.34 34.96 -18.99
CA ALA A 181 4.66 36.29 -18.48
C ALA A 181 5.86 36.29 -17.52
N GLU A 182 6.37 35.12 -17.14
CA GLU A 182 7.50 34.96 -16.23
C GLU A 182 8.84 34.98 -16.98
N ALA A 183 9.84 35.63 -16.39
CA ALA A 183 11.22 35.58 -16.86
C ALA A 183 11.97 34.49 -16.09
N ALA A 184 12.44 33.46 -16.79
CA ALA A 184 13.04 32.27 -16.17
C ALA A 184 14.38 32.55 -15.44
N ASP A 185 15.03 33.68 -15.72
CA ASP A 185 16.29 34.13 -15.14
C ASP A 185 16.11 35.23 -14.07
N ALA A 186 14.87 35.63 -13.78
CA ALA A 186 14.59 36.60 -12.73
C ALA A 186 14.86 36.03 -11.33
N GLU A 187 15.12 36.93 -10.38
CA GLU A 187 15.25 36.56 -8.97
C GLU A 187 13.94 35.94 -8.45
N LEU A 188 14.07 34.88 -7.64
CA LEU A 188 12.94 34.16 -7.08
C LEU A 188 12.07 35.08 -6.22
N ALA A 189 10.82 35.25 -6.63
CA ALA A 189 9.78 35.88 -5.83
C ALA A 189 8.76 34.82 -5.41
N GLU A 190 8.78 34.45 -4.13
CA GLU A 190 7.88 33.44 -3.55
C GLU A 190 6.40 33.63 -3.93
N PRO A 191 5.81 34.85 -3.89
CA PRO A 191 4.41 35.03 -4.27
C PRO A 191 4.11 34.67 -5.74
N ARG A 192 5.07 34.88 -6.66
CA ARG A 192 4.91 34.55 -8.07
C ARG A 192 4.96 33.03 -8.27
N ALA A 193 5.91 32.36 -7.62
CA ALA A 193 6.01 30.90 -7.64
C ALA A 193 4.73 30.24 -7.07
N GLN A 194 4.19 30.77 -5.97
CA GLN A 194 2.93 30.30 -5.39
C GLN A 194 1.74 30.50 -6.34
N ALA A 195 1.67 31.64 -7.04
CA ALA A 195 0.62 31.89 -8.03
C ALA A 195 0.67 30.90 -9.20
N LEU A 196 1.86 30.62 -9.74
CA LEU A 196 2.05 29.59 -10.77
C LEU A 196 1.61 28.20 -10.29
N ALA A 197 2.03 27.81 -9.08
CA ALA A 197 1.69 26.51 -8.50
C ALA A 197 0.17 26.37 -8.27
N ALA A 198 -0.48 27.44 -7.78
CA ALA A 198 -1.92 27.48 -7.56
C ALA A 198 -2.68 27.36 -8.90
N ALA A 199 -2.29 28.11 -9.92
CA ALA A 199 -2.91 28.06 -11.24
C ALA A 199 -2.73 26.69 -11.91
N PHE A 200 -1.53 26.09 -11.82
CA PHE A 200 -1.28 24.75 -12.34
C PHE A 200 -2.11 23.68 -11.62
N THR A 201 -2.22 23.78 -10.29
CA THR A 201 -3.02 22.85 -9.48
C THR A 201 -4.51 22.99 -9.79
N ALA A 202 -5.01 24.22 -9.96
CA ALA A 202 -6.39 24.48 -10.39
C ALA A 202 -6.68 23.84 -11.76
N TYR A 203 -5.76 23.98 -12.72
CA TYR A 203 -5.83 23.28 -14.00
C TYR A 203 -5.91 21.75 -13.83
N LEU A 204 -5.04 21.15 -13.02
CA LEU A 204 -5.04 19.70 -12.79
C LEU A 204 -6.36 19.19 -12.18
N VAL A 205 -6.97 19.99 -11.29
CA VAL A 205 -8.28 19.67 -10.71
C VAL A 205 -9.40 19.80 -11.75
N ALA A 206 -9.37 20.84 -12.59
CA ALA A 206 -10.37 21.06 -13.64
C ALA A 206 -10.29 20.02 -14.76
N ALA A 207 -9.10 19.53 -15.08
CA ALA A 207 -8.86 18.54 -16.14
C ALA A 207 -9.03 17.07 -15.70
N ARG A 208 -9.42 16.83 -14.44
CA ARG A 208 -9.65 15.51 -13.84
C ARG A 208 -11.02 14.95 -14.18
#